data_AF-A0A660S2U5-F1
#
_entry.id   AF-A0A660S2U5-F1
#
_cell.length_a   1.000
_cell.length_b   1.000
_cell.length_c   1.000
_cell.angle_alpha   90.00
_cell.angle_beta   90.00
_cell.angle_gamma   90.00
#
_symmetry.space_group_name_H-M   'P 1'
#
loop_
_entity.id
_entity.type
_entity.pdbx_description
1 polymer ?
#
loop_
_entity_poly.entity_id
_entity_poly.type
_entity_poly.pdbx_seq_one_letter_code
_entity_poly.pdbx_strand_id
1 'polypeptide(L)'
;MLKPRLVFSACLNLEKTRYDGKLIENSIAIKLRNFCDIISVCPEIGIGLPVPREKIILYKENEEIKAVEIFTGKDFTKKLISFSTNFIKNLPKVEGFFLKSKSPSCGVSYKTKTYKDIKGEILIDKTQGIFAKEILKAFPLIPVVDEEILKDKDNLENFLIRIWALRRLRELKENAQSKEDIIKFHKKSYYLLMSYDSSNLSEIENILLFWNISFEKLLKMYEEIFKKILAKPFSREKQINVILYILEKFSKDLKEKKQIFYLLERYKKGEIPLIDIIVELKNLFQRIDKEELSFYFYLEPYPDELKELFELI
;
A
#
# COMPACT_ATOMS: atom_id res chain seq x y z
N MET A 1 18.23 -7.15 2.97
CA MET A 1 17.14 -6.64 2.11
C MET A 1 16.32 -5.64 2.89
N LEU A 2 15.97 -4.48 2.31
CA LEU A 2 15.14 -3.46 2.96
C LEU A 2 13.70 -3.96 3.08
N LYS A 3 13.27 -4.26 4.30
CA LYS A 3 11.90 -4.70 4.59
C LYS A 3 10.98 -3.51 4.89
N PRO A 4 9.84 -3.35 4.19
CA PRO A 4 8.79 -2.43 4.60
C PRO A 4 8.21 -2.85 5.95
N ARG A 5 7.78 -1.88 6.76
CA ARG A 5 7.05 -2.12 8.00
C ARG A 5 5.56 -1.95 7.75
N LEU A 6 4.77 -2.98 8.01
CA LEU A 6 3.33 -3.01 7.74
C LEU A 6 2.54 -3.24 9.02
N VAL A 7 1.36 -2.62 9.12
CA VAL A 7 0.38 -2.96 10.15
C VAL A 7 -0.58 -4.00 9.60
N PHE A 8 -0.66 -5.16 10.24
CA PHE A 8 -1.60 -6.22 9.88
C PHE A 8 -2.71 -6.33 10.90
N SER A 9 -3.95 -6.58 10.44
CA SER A 9 -4.92 -7.16 11.36
C SER A 9 -4.38 -8.49 11.88
N ALA A 10 -4.31 -8.65 13.20
CA ALA A 10 -3.68 -9.81 13.85
C ALA A 10 -4.22 -11.16 13.32
N CYS A 11 -5.52 -11.22 12.98
CA CYS A 11 -6.13 -12.42 12.38
C CYS A 11 -5.60 -12.77 10.99
N LEU A 12 -5.06 -11.81 10.23
CA LEU A 12 -4.34 -12.06 8.98
C LEU A 12 -2.90 -12.53 9.23
N ASN A 13 -2.35 -12.22 10.40
CA ASN A 13 -1.02 -12.66 10.83
C ASN A 13 -1.04 -14.02 11.56
N LEU A 14 -2.02 -14.89 11.26
CA LEU A 14 -2.21 -16.21 11.87
C LEU A 14 -2.44 -16.21 13.40
N GLU A 15 -2.82 -15.07 13.99
CA GLU A 15 -3.18 -15.02 15.42
C GLU A 15 -4.66 -15.36 15.61
N LYS A 16 -4.98 -16.15 16.64
CA LYS A 16 -6.36 -16.53 17.01
C LYS A 16 -7.08 -15.37 17.71
N THR A 17 -7.38 -14.31 16.95
CA THR A 17 -8.00 -13.07 17.48
C THR A 17 -9.43 -12.83 16.99
N ARG A 18 -9.96 -13.72 16.15
CA ARG A 18 -11.35 -13.66 15.68
C ARG A 18 -12.34 -13.88 16.82
N TYR A 19 -13.54 -13.36 16.65
CA TYR A 19 -14.64 -13.55 17.59
C TYR A 19 -14.96 -15.04 17.85
N ASP A 20 -14.84 -15.88 16.83
CA ASP A 20 -15.06 -17.34 16.92
C ASP A 20 -13.80 -18.14 17.28
N GLY A 21 -12.67 -17.49 17.58
CA GLY A 21 -11.40 -18.13 17.91
C GLY A 21 -10.74 -18.90 16.76
N LYS A 22 -11.30 -18.87 15.55
CA LYS A 22 -10.75 -19.56 14.38
C LYS A 22 -9.57 -18.81 13.79
N LEU A 23 -8.62 -19.57 13.26
CA LEU A 23 -7.51 -19.04 12.49
C LEU A 23 -7.97 -18.73 11.06
N ILE A 24 -7.42 -17.68 10.45
CA ILE A 24 -7.58 -17.39 9.02
C ILE A 24 -6.22 -17.57 8.36
N GLU A 25 -6.19 -18.36 7.31
CA GLU A 25 -5.06 -18.39 6.38
C GLU A 25 -5.35 -17.46 5.22
N ASN A 26 -4.43 -16.53 4.98
CA ASN A 26 -4.46 -15.65 3.83
C ASN A 26 -3.10 -15.75 3.13
N SER A 27 -3.10 -16.26 1.90
CA SER A 27 -1.87 -16.57 1.16
C SER A 27 -1.01 -15.32 0.90
N ILE A 28 -1.64 -14.19 0.60
CA ILE A 28 -0.97 -12.89 0.44
C ILE A 28 -0.28 -12.48 1.75
N ALA A 29 -0.99 -12.51 2.89
CA ALA A 29 -0.44 -12.16 4.19
C ALA A 29 0.74 -13.09 4.58
N ILE A 30 0.58 -14.40 4.36
CA ILE A 30 1.59 -15.42 4.66
C ILE A 30 2.86 -15.20 3.84
N LYS A 31 2.75 -14.86 2.55
CA LYS A 31 3.92 -14.55 1.72
C LYS A 31 4.56 -13.22 2.15
N LEU A 32 3.76 -12.17 2.32
CA LEU A 32 4.25 -10.82 2.68
C LEU A 32 5.04 -10.79 3.99
N ARG A 33 4.67 -11.59 5.01
CA ARG A 33 5.38 -11.62 6.30
C ARG A 33 6.86 -12.02 6.17
N ASN A 34 7.24 -12.72 5.10
CA ASN A 34 8.64 -13.11 4.86
C ASN A 34 9.48 -11.91 4.39
N PHE A 35 8.83 -10.92 3.75
CA PHE A 35 9.48 -9.77 3.11
C PHE A 35 9.26 -8.45 3.86
N CYS A 36 8.38 -8.42 4.87
CA CYS A 36 8.00 -7.23 5.62
C CYS A 36 8.14 -7.42 7.13
N ASP A 37 8.41 -6.34 7.86
CA ASP A 37 8.33 -6.31 9.31
C ASP A 37 6.88 -6.03 9.72
N ILE A 38 6.25 -6.93 10.49
CA ILE A 38 4.82 -6.87 10.78
C ILE A 38 4.56 -6.34 12.19
N ILE A 39 3.70 -5.31 12.28
CA ILE A 39 3.05 -4.87 13.52
C ILE A 39 1.63 -5.41 13.50
N SER A 40 1.32 -6.37 14.37
CA SER A 40 -0.04 -6.89 14.52
C SER A 40 -0.93 -5.95 15.33
N VAL A 41 -2.19 -5.84 14.93
CA VAL A 41 -3.22 -5.13 15.69
C VAL A 41 -4.56 -5.86 15.63
N CYS A 42 -5.22 -5.97 16.78
CA CYS A 42 -6.64 -6.32 16.87
C CYS A 42 -7.35 -5.27 17.74
N PRO A 43 -8.10 -4.33 17.15
CA PRO A 43 -8.79 -3.30 17.92
C PRO A 43 -9.75 -3.87 18.96
N GLU A 44 -10.41 -4.97 18.64
CA GLU A 44 -11.39 -5.64 19.52
C GLU A 44 -10.72 -6.24 20.77
N ILE A 45 -9.57 -6.91 20.62
CA ILE A 45 -8.75 -7.35 21.76
C ILE A 45 -8.18 -6.14 22.51
N GLY A 46 -7.72 -5.13 21.79
CA GLY A 46 -7.12 -3.92 22.34
C GLY A 46 -8.06 -3.10 23.23
N ILE A 47 -9.38 -3.21 23.05
CA ILE A 47 -10.39 -2.62 23.94
C ILE A 47 -10.83 -3.56 25.08
N GLY A 48 -10.20 -4.73 25.21
CA GLY A 48 -10.39 -5.69 26.29
C GLY A 48 -11.43 -6.79 26.02
N LEU A 49 -11.80 -7.06 24.76
CA LEU A 49 -12.71 -8.17 24.47
C LEU A 49 -11.98 -9.52 24.45
N PRO A 50 -12.62 -10.61 24.93
CA PRO A 50 -11.99 -11.92 24.94
C PRO A 50 -11.95 -12.57 23.54
N VAL A 51 -11.30 -13.74 23.49
CA VAL A 51 -11.44 -14.71 22.40
C VAL A 51 -11.76 -16.08 23.00
N PRO A 52 -12.88 -16.73 22.63
CA PRO A 52 -13.93 -16.20 21.76
C PRO A 52 -14.69 -15.04 22.43
N ARG A 53 -15.41 -14.26 21.61
CA ARG A 53 -16.33 -13.21 22.05
C ARG A 53 -17.57 -13.25 21.17
N GLU A 54 -18.58 -12.55 21.62
CA GLU A 54 -19.74 -12.33 20.81
C GLU A 54 -19.44 -11.43 19.60
N LYS A 55 -20.27 -11.54 18.57
CA LYS A 55 -20.06 -10.84 17.31
C LYS A 55 -20.45 -9.37 17.46
N ILE A 56 -19.51 -8.49 17.12
CA ILE A 56 -19.78 -7.07 16.93
C ILE A 56 -20.30 -6.83 15.51
N ILE A 57 -21.30 -5.97 15.38
CA ILE A 57 -21.82 -5.46 14.11
C ILE A 57 -21.75 -3.94 14.06
N LEU A 58 -21.85 -3.38 12.86
CA LEU A 58 -22.11 -1.96 12.69
C LEU A 58 -23.62 -1.76 12.53
N TYR A 59 -24.21 -0.88 13.33
CA TYR A 59 -25.61 -0.48 13.22
C TYR A 59 -25.71 1.03 13.03
N LYS A 60 -26.69 1.49 12.24
CA LYS A 60 -26.92 2.91 11.97
C LYS A 60 -28.05 3.43 12.83
N GLU A 61 -27.77 4.42 13.67
CA GLU A 61 -28.74 5.10 14.53
C GLU A 61 -28.62 6.60 14.32
N ASN A 62 -29.71 7.27 13.92
CA ASN A 62 -29.74 8.72 13.70
C ASN A 62 -28.58 9.24 12.82
N GLU A 63 -28.30 8.56 11.71
CA GLU A 63 -27.18 8.81 10.79
C GLU A 63 -25.76 8.47 11.31
N GLU A 64 -25.61 8.12 12.59
CA GLU A 64 -24.34 7.68 13.15
C GLU A 64 -24.14 6.17 13.04
N ILE A 65 -22.91 5.73 12.77
CA ILE A 65 -22.54 4.31 12.75
C ILE A 65 -21.96 3.96 14.11
N LYS A 66 -22.56 2.96 14.75
CA LYS A 66 -22.13 2.43 16.04
C LYS A 66 -21.72 0.97 15.93
N ALA A 67 -20.71 0.58 16.70
CA ALA A 67 -20.27 -0.80 16.82
C ALA A 67 -20.86 -1.42 18.09
N VAL A 68 -21.77 -2.37 17.93
CA VAL A 68 -22.48 -3.03 19.04
C VAL A 68 -22.33 -4.53 19.01
N GLU A 69 -22.36 -5.12 20.20
CA GLU A 69 -22.56 -6.55 20.40
C GLU A 69 -24.05 -6.90 20.28
N ILE A 70 -24.37 -8.03 19.61
CA ILE A 70 -25.73 -8.36 19.14
C ILE A 70 -26.71 -8.65 20.29
N PHE A 71 -26.35 -9.51 21.23
CA PHE A 71 -27.22 -9.99 22.31
C PHE A 71 -27.31 -8.99 23.45
N THR A 72 -26.19 -8.38 23.84
CA THR A 72 -26.17 -7.43 24.96
C THR A 72 -26.53 -6.00 24.54
N GLY A 73 -26.43 -5.67 23.25
CA GLY A 73 -26.57 -4.31 22.74
C GLY A 73 -25.45 -3.36 23.18
N LYS A 74 -24.37 -3.88 23.77
CA LYS A 74 -23.31 -3.06 24.34
C LYS A 74 -22.54 -2.31 23.25
N ASP A 75 -22.48 -0.99 23.38
CA ASP A 75 -21.81 -0.09 22.45
C ASP A 75 -20.31 0.03 22.75
N PHE A 76 -19.49 -0.32 21.75
CA PHE A 76 -18.03 -0.27 21.78
C PHE A 76 -17.43 0.86 20.92
N THR A 77 -18.26 1.68 20.29
CA THR A 77 -17.86 2.74 19.34
C THR A 77 -16.81 3.66 19.94
N LYS A 78 -17.09 4.26 21.11
CA LYS A 78 -16.16 5.19 21.79
C LYS A 78 -14.85 4.51 22.19
N LYS A 79 -14.90 3.24 22.62
CA LYS A 79 -13.71 2.47 22.98
C LYS A 79 -12.85 2.20 21.75
N LEU A 80 -13.44 1.82 20.63
CA LEU A 80 -12.73 1.58 19.37
C LEU A 80 -12.09 2.86 18.83
N ILE A 81 -12.79 4.01 18.88
CA ILE A 81 -12.23 5.30 18.47
C ILE A 81 -11.05 5.71 19.37
N SER A 82 -11.21 5.58 20.68
CA SER A 82 -10.15 5.88 21.66
C SER A 82 -8.93 4.99 21.47
N PHE A 83 -9.14 3.68 21.30
CA PHE A 83 -8.08 2.73 20.96
C PHE A 83 -7.37 3.12 19.66
N SER A 84 -8.12 3.44 18.61
CA SER A 84 -7.56 3.83 17.31
C SER A 84 -6.66 5.05 17.45
N THR A 85 -7.13 6.08 18.16
CA THR A 85 -6.38 7.32 18.40
C THR A 85 -5.08 7.04 19.17
N ASN A 86 -5.14 6.22 20.22
CA ASN A 86 -3.96 5.85 21.00
C ASN A 86 -2.99 4.98 20.20
N PHE A 87 -3.50 4.04 19.41
CA PHE A 87 -2.69 3.19 18.53
C PHE A 87 -1.93 4.05 17.51
N ILE A 88 -2.62 4.96 16.81
CA ILE A 88 -2.04 5.88 15.83
C ILE A 88 -0.93 6.73 16.46
N LYS A 89 -1.18 7.29 17.64
CA LYS A 89 -0.22 8.14 18.36
C LYS A 89 1.10 7.42 18.69
N ASN A 90 1.01 6.14 19.02
CA ASN A 90 2.18 5.33 19.42
C ASN A 90 2.75 4.49 18.28
N LEU A 91 2.16 4.56 17.08
CA LEU A 91 2.59 3.77 15.94
C LEU A 91 3.92 4.32 15.41
N PRO A 92 4.97 3.48 15.24
CA PRO A 92 6.18 3.92 14.57
C PRO A 92 5.91 4.22 13.10
N LYS A 93 6.89 4.77 12.38
CA LYS A 93 6.79 4.95 10.92
C LYS A 93 6.50 3.60 10.25
N VAL A 94 5.46 3.56 9.41
CA VAL A 94 5.04 2.39 8.62
C VAL A 94 4.82 2.77 7.17
N GLU A 95 4.95 1.79 6.28
CA GLU A 95 4.82 1.97 4.84
C GLU A 95 3.46 1.51 4.30
N GLY A 96 2.67 0.79 5.09
CA GLY A 96 1.35 0.33 4.66
C GLY A 96 0.55 -0.37 5.74
N PHE A 97 -0.73 -0.57 5.46
CA PHE A 97 -1.68 -1.29 6.31
C PHE A 97 -2.38 -2.37 5.48
N PHE A 98 -2.40 -3.61 5.97
CA PHE A 98 -3.19 -4.69 5.41
C PHE A 98 -4.16 -5.20 6.48
N LEU A 99 -5.42 -4.78 6.36
CA LEU A 99 -6.43 -5.00 7.38
C LEU A 99 -7.48 -6.02 6.94
N LYS A 100 -8.17 -6.62 7.92
CA LYS A 100 -9.16 -7.66 7.69
C LYS A 100 -10.42 -7.07 7.04
N SER A 101 -10.75 -7.57 5.85
CA SER A 101 -11.96 -7.14 5.12
C SER A 101 -13.24 -7.51 5.86
N LYS A 102 -14.29 -6.71 5.65
CA LYS A 102 -15.66 -6.89 6.19
C LYS A 102 -15.76 -6.88 7.72
N SER A 103 -14.68 -6.53 8.42
CA SER A 103 -14.66 -6.39 9.88
C SER A 103 -15.32 -5.08 10.32
N PRO A 104 -16.14 -5.07 11.40
CA PRO A 104 -16.70 -3.85 12.00
C PRO A 104 -15.62 -2.90 12.52
N SER A 105 -14.44 -3.41 12.86
CA SER A 105 -13.29 -2.60 13.27
C SER A 105 -12.34 -2.33 12.09
N CYS A 106 -11.92 -3.36 11.37
CA CYS A 106 -10.77 -3.30 10.47
C CYS A 106 -11.10 -3.20 8.97
N GLY A 107 -12.36 -3.34 8.55
CA GLY A 107 -12.69 -3.38 7.11
C GLY A 107 -12.37 -2.06 6.39
N VAL A 108 -11.53 -2.10 5.36
CA VAL A 108 -11.06 -0.90 4.63
C VAL A 108 -11.94 -0.61 3.42
N SER A 109 -12.32 -1.63 2.67
CA SER A 109 -13.30 -1.50 1.59
C SER A 109 -14.69 -1.20 2.16
N TYR A 110 -15.54 -0.55 1.37
CA TYR A 110 -16.97 -0.35 1.68
C TYR A 110 -17.75 -1.68 1.55
N LYS A 111 -17.34 -2.69 2.34
CA LYS A 111 -17.88 -4.06 2.32
C LYS A 111 -18.28 -4.56 3.71
N THR A 112 -17.96 -3.83 4.78
CA THR A 112 -18.43 -4.16 6.13
C THR A 112 -19.91 -3.86 6.23
N LYS A 113 -20.71 -4.88 6.54
CA LYS A 113 -22.18 -4.77 6.62
C LYS A 113 -22.59 -3.82 7.75
N THR A 114 -23.54 -2.94 7.43
CA THR A 114 -24.19 -2.02 8.37
C THR A 114 -25.68 -2.31 8.42
N TYR A 115 -26.22 -2.44 9.62
CA TYR A 115 -27.59 -2.87 9.88
C TYR A 115 -28.46 -1.74 10.41
N LYS A 116 -29.78 -1.84 10.22
CA LYS A 116 -30.76 -0.90 10.79
C LYS A 116 -31.03 -1.17 12.27
N ASP A 117 -30.87 -2.43 12.68
CA ASP A 117 -31.18 -2.93 14.00
C ASP A 117 -29.93 -3.53 14.67
N ILE A 118 -29.94 -3.53 16.00
CA ILE A 118 -28.86 -4.08 16.82
C ILE A 118 -28.77 -5.62 16.76
N LYS A 119 -29.82 -6.31 16.27
CA LYS A 119 -29.81 -7.77 16.12
C LYS A 119 -29.07 -8.22 14.85
N GLY A 120 -28.81 -7.30 13.92
CA GLY A 120 -28.13 -7.57 12.67
C GLY A 120 -29.00 -8.29 11.65
N GLU A 121 -30.32 -8.10 11.70
CA GLU A 121 -31.29 -8.79 10.84
C GLU A 121 -31.52 -8.03 9.53
N ILE A 122 -31.58 -6.70 9.56
CA ILE A 122 -31.92 -5.85 8.42
C ILE A 122 -30.67 -5.12 7.92
N LEU A 123 -30.06 -5.63 6.86
CA LEU A 123 -28.95 -4.98 6.17
C LEU A 123 -29.45 -3.73 5.42
N ILE A 124 -28.79 -2.59 5.63
CA ILE A 124 -29.15 -1.33 4.96
C ILE A 124 -28.02 -0.75 4.12
N ASP A 125 -26.78 -1.05 4.46
CA ASP A 125 -25.62 -0.44 3.79
C ASP A 125 -24.35 -1.27 4.00
N LYS A 126 -23.26 -0.86 3.34
CA LYS A 126 -21.90 -1.33 3.60
C LYS A 126 -20.97 -0.13 3.76
N THR A 127 -20.20 -0.15 4.84
CA THR A 127 -19.25 0.91 5.19
C THR A 127 -17.87 0.33 5.50
N GLN A 128 -16.98 1.17 5.98
CA GLN A 128 -15.67 0.80 6.50
C GLN A 128 -15.74 0.60 8.01
N GLY A 129 -14.86 -0.23 8.56
CA GLY A 129 -14.76 -0.43 10.01
C GLY A 129 -14.28 0.82 10.74
N ILE A 130 -14.59 0.93 12.03
CA ILE A 130 -14.30 2.12 12.84
C ILE A 130 -12.78 2.41 12.88
N PHE A 131 -11.95 1.41 13.17
CA PHE A 131 -10.50 1.57 13.20
C PHE A 131 -9.94 1.90 11.82
N ALA A 132 -10.42 1.23 10.77
CA ALA A 132 -9.99 1.51 9.40
C ALA A 132 -10.27 2.96 8.97
N LYS A 133 -11.42 3.54 9.36
CA LYS A 133 -11.74 4.96 9.10
C LYS A 133 -10.73 5.90 9.76
N GLU A 134 -10.36 5.65 11.01
CA GLU A 134 -9.38 6.47 11.72
C GLU A 134 -7.97 6.34 11.11
N ILE A 135 -7.58 5.14 10.67
CA ILE A 135 -6.31 4.93 9.93
C ILE A 135 -6.29 5.71 8.61
N LEU A 136 -7.35 5.64 7.81
CA LEU A 136 -7.43 6.34 6.53
C LEU A 136 -7.34 7.86 6.70
N LYS A 137 -7.97 8.41 7.74
CA LYS A 137 -7.87 9.84 8.07
C LYS A 137 -6.46 10.24 8.50
N ALA A 138 -5.80 9.43 9.33
CA ALA A 138 -4.48 9.74 9.87
C ALA A 138 -3.34 9.54 8.85
N PHE A 139 -3.51 8.63 7.90
CA PHE A 139 -2.46 8.25 6.95
C PHE A 139 -2.90 8.39 5.48
N PRO A 140 -3.31 9.59 5.01
CA PRO A 140 -3.90 9.76 3.67
C PRO A 140 -2.93 9.46 2.51
N LEU A 141 -1.62 9.50 2.76
CA LEU A 141 -0.58 9.25 1.75
C LEU A 141 0.04 7.84 1.84
N ILE A 142 -0.35 7.04 2.84
CA ILE A 142 0.14 5.67 3.03
C ILE A 142 -0.91 4.71 2.47
N PRO A 143 -0.51 3.64 1.75
CA PRO A 143 -1.47 2.65 1.25
C PRO A 143 -2.13 1.87 2.41
N VAL A 144 -3.46 1.86 2.41
CA VAL A 144 -4.29 1.11 3.36
C VAL A 144 -5.20 0.21 2.54
N VAL A 145 -5.07 -1.10 2.70
CA VAL A 145 -5.79 -2.10 1.89
C VAL A 145 -6.42 -3.17 2.77
N ASP A 146 -7.43 -3.85 2.23
CA ASP A 146 -7.95 -5.10 2.77
C ASP A 146 -7.98 -6.18 1.69
N GLU A 147 -8.40 -7.39 2.06
CA GLU A 147 -8.44 -8.54 1.15
C GLU A 147 -9.36 -8.34 -0.05
N GLU A 148 -10.38 -7.48 0.04
CA GLU A 148 -11.28 -7.22 -1.10
C GLU A 148 -10.62 -6.28 -2.11
N ILE A 149 -9.80 -5.33 -1.65
CA ILE A 149 -9.01 -4.46 -2.52
C ILE A 149 -7.92 -5.26 -3.24
N LEU A 150 -7.22 -6.14 -2.53
CA LEU A 150 -6.09 -6.92 -3.07
C LEU A 150 -6.48 -8.08 -4.01
N LYS A 151 -7.78 -8.32 -4.25
CA LYS A 151 -8.22 -9.27 -5.29
C LYS A 151 -7.97 -8.76 -6.70
N ASP A 152 -7.87 -7.45 -6.87
CA ASP A 152 -7.54 -6.84 -8.15
C ASP A 152 -6.03 -6.77 -8.32
N LYS A 153 -5.53 -7.23 -9.47
CA LYS A 153 -4.09 -7.32 -9.77
C LYS A 153 -3.42 -5.95 -9.78
N ASP A 154 -4.08 -4.92 -10.30
CA ASP A 154 -3.52 -3.58 -10.33
C ASP A 154 -3.43 -2.98 -8.92
N ASN A 155 -4.43 -3.23 -8.07
CA ASN A 155 -4.39 -2.81 -6.67
C ASN A 155 -3.29 -3.54 -5.88
N LEU A 156 -3.10 -4.84 -6.11
CA LEU A 156 -1.99 -5.59 -5.52
C LEU A 156 -0.65 -5.01 -5.98
N GLU A 157 -0.45 -4.81 -7.28
CA GLU A 157 0.78 -4.26 -7.84
C GLU A 157 1.09 -2.87 -7.27
N ASN A 158 0.10 -1.98 -7.28
CA ASN A 158 0.19 -0.65 -6.71
C ASN A 158 0.54 -0.69 -5.22
N PHE A 159 -0.10 -1.59 -4.45
CA PHE A 159 0.21 -1.76 -3.03
C PHE A 159 1.68 -2.13 -2.81
N LEU A 160 2.18 -3.14 -3.53
CA LEU A 160 3.57 -3.57 -3.44
C LEU A 160 4.52 -2.43 -3.84
N ILE A 161 4.35 -1.83 -5.01
CA ILE A 161 5.20 -0.72 -5.48
C ILE A 161 5.29 0.39 -4.43
N ARG A 162 4.14 0.81 -3.88
CA ARG A 162 4.09 1.91 -2.91
C ARG A 162 4.80 1.56 -1.61
N ILE A 163 4.60 0.37 -1.03
CA ILE A 163 5.23 0.05 0.26
C ILE A 163 6.76 -0.05 0.15
N TRP A 164 7.30 -0.56 -0.95
CA TRP A 164 8.75 -0.58 -1.18
C TRP A 164 9.33 0.79 -1.51
N ALA A 165 8.63 1.59 -2.31
CA ALA A 165 9.04 2.97 -2.59
C ALA A 165 9.07 3.83 -1.32
N LEU A 166 8.06 3.69 -0.45
CA LEU A 166 8.03 4.38 0.84
C LEU A 166 9.11 3.87 1.79
N ARG A 167 9.46 2.58 1.76
CA ARG A 167 10.57 2.03 2.56
C ARG A 167 11.92 2.61 2.15
N ARG A 168 12.15 2.75 0.84
CA ARG A 168 13.35 3.40 0.26
C ARG A 168 13.39 4.87 0.62
N LEU A 169 12.26 5.57 0.58
CA LEU A 169 12.17 6.97 1.02
C LEU A 169 12.49 7.10 2.52
N ARG A 170 12.03 6.16 3.36
CA ARG A 170 12.37 6.14 4.79
C ARG A 170 13.87 5.96 5.01
N GLU A 171 14.50 5.07 4.24
CA GLU A 171 15.96 4.86 4.28
C GLU A 171 16.73 6.13 3.88
N LEU A 172 16.30 6.81 2.80
CA LEU A 172 16.87 8.10 2.42
C LEU A 172 16.83 9.07 3.61
N LYS A 173 15.69 9.16 4.30
CA LYS A 173 15.56 10.05 5.46
C LYS A 173 16.42 9.68 6.65
N GLU A 174 16.72 8.39 6.81
CA GLU A 174 17.54 7.88 7.92
C GLU A 174 19.03 8.12 7.66
N ASN A 175 19.45 8.11 6.39
CA ASN A 175 20.87 8.04 6.02
C ASN A 175 21.40 9.24 5.22
N ALA A 176 20.54 10.05 4.58
CA ALA A 176 21.00 11.16 3.76
C ALA A 176 21.69 12.23 4.61
N GLN A 177 22.85 12.69 4.14
CA GLN A 177 23.66 13.70 4.80
C GLN A 177 23.76 14.98 3.97
N SER A 178 23.43 14.91 2.68
CA SER A 178 23.52 16.07 1.80
C SER A 178 22.43 16.13 0.73
N LYS A 179 22.35 17.28 0.05
CA LYS A 179 21.47 17.49 -1.10
C LYS A 179 21.78 16.52 -2.24
N GLU A 180 23.05 16.18 -2.43
CA GLU A 180 23.51 15.23 -3.45
C GLU A 180 22.91 13.84 -3.23
N ASP A 181 22.70 13.41 -1.99
CA ASP A 181 22.04 12.12 -1.69
C ASP A 181 20.59 12.11 -2.14
N ILE A 182 19.87 13.22 -1.94
CA ILE A 182 18.48 13.39 -2.40
C ILE A 182 18.45 13.35 -3.94
N ILE A 183 19.38 14.05 -4.61
CA ILE A 183 19.47 14.06 -6.08
C ILE A 183 19.77 12.65 -6.61
N LYS A 184 20.72 11.92 -6.01
CA LYS A 184 21.04 10.53 -6.40
C LYS A 184 19.85 9.60 -6.23
N PHE A 185 19.14 9.72 -5.11
CA PHE A 185 17.91 8.96 -4.87
C PHE A 185 16.81 9.31 -5.87
N HIS A 186 16.61 10.61 -6.12
CA HIS A 186 15.60 11.08 -7.05
C HIS A 186 15.84 10.53 -8.45
N LYS A 187 17.09 10.58 -8.93
CA LYS A 187 17.49 9.97 -10.21
C LYS A 187 17.04 8.52 -10.27
N LYS A 188 17.36 7.68 -9.27
CA LYS A 188 16.94 6.26 -9.23
C LYS A 188 15.42 6.06 -9.22
N SER A 189 14.67 7.01 -8.67
CA SER A 189 13.21 6.99 -8.55
C SER A 189 12.44 7.65 -9.69
N TYR A 190 13.13 8.36 -10.59
CA TYR A 190 12.50 9.29 -11.54
C TYR A 190 11.41 8.62 -12.38
N TYR A 191 11.72 7.49 -13.00
CA TYR A 191 10.79 6.76 -13.87
C TYR A 191 9.64 6.12 -13.09
N LEU A 192 9.89 5.70 -11.84
CA LEU A 192 8.84 5.26 -10.94
C LEU A 192 7.86 6.40 -10.66
N LEU A 193 8.34 7.59 -10.29
CA LEU A 193 7.47 8.73 -10.05
C LEU A 193 6.75 9.20 -11.32
N MET A 194 7.44 9.20 -12.47
CA MET A 194 6.84 9.48 -13.77
C MET A 194 5.65 8.58 -14.08
N SER A 195 5.72 7.31 -13.65
CA SER A 195 4.66 6.32 -13.90
C SER A 195 3.40 6.58 -13.06
N TYR A 196 3.47 7.43 -12.05
CA TYR A 196 2.32 7.88 -11.25
C TYR A 196 1.87 9.28 -11.67
N ASP A 197 2.79 10.23 -11.83
CA ASP A 197 2.44 11.62 -12.06
C ASP A 197 3.56 12.39 -12.78
N SER A 198 3.52 12.39 -14.11
CA SER A 198 4.50 13.10 -14.93
C SER A 198 4.40 14.63 -14.81
N SER A 199 3.23 15.21 -14.52
CA SER A 199 3.07 16.67 -14.45
C SER A 199 3.72 17.26 -13.19
N ASN A 200 3.64 16.54 -12.07
CA ASN A 200 4.21 16.97 -10.80
C ASN A 200 5.70 16.61 -10.63
N LEU A 201 6.34 15.96 -11.61
CA LEU A 201 7.79 15.77 -11.58
C LEU A 201 8.55 17.10 -11.58
N SER A 202 8.04 18.07 -12.34
CA SER A 202 8.62 19.41 -12.42
C SER A 202 8.70 20.10 -11.06
N GLU A 203 7.76 19.81 -10.13
CA GLU A 203 7.79 20.34 -8.77
C GLU A 203 9.01 19.81 -8.00
N ILE A 204 9.29 18.50 -8.12
CA ILE A 204 10.48 17.90 -7.51
C ILE A 204 11.76 18.49 -8.11
N GLU A 205 11.84 18.56 -9.43
CA GLU A 205 13.02 19.10 -10.12
C GLU A 205 13.29 20.55 -9.71
N ASN A 206 12.25 21.38 -9.64
CA ASN A 206 12.36 22.76 -9.19
C ASN A 206 12.88 22.86 -7.75
N ILE A 207 12.38 22.03 -6.82
CA ILE A 207 12.88 22.11 -5.43
C ILE A 207 14.34 21.66 -5.30
N LEU A 208 14.77 20.70 -6.12
CA LEU A 208 16.16 20.24 -6.16
C LEU A 208 17.09 21.29 -6.75
N LEU A 209 16.59 22.25 -7.53
CA LEU A 209 17.38 23.35 -8.07
C LEU A 209 17.56 24.53 -7.09
N PHE A 210 16.76 24.66 -6.03
CA PHE A 210 16.94 25.74 -5.07
C PHE A 210 18.21 25.55 -4.22
N TRP A 211 19.04 26.58 -4.14
CA TRP A 211 20.32 26.58 -3.41
C TRP A 211 20.23 27.20 -2.01
N ASN A 212 19.16 27.94 -1.72
CA ASN A 212 19.05 28.78 -0.52
C ASN A 212 18.12 28.20 0.58
N ILE A 213 17.95 26.87 0.65
CA ILE A 213 17.16 26.22 1.70
C ILE A 213 18.03 25.22 2.48
N SER A 214 17.73 25.05 3.77
CA SER A 214 18.42 24.06 4.59
C SER A 214 18.15 22.64 4.08
N PHE A 215 19.12 21.75 4.29
CA PHE A 215 19.00 20.34 3.93
C PHE A 215 17.74 19.68 4.52
N GLU A 216 17.44 19.93 5.81
CA GLU A 216 16.25 19.40 6.48
C GLU A 216 14.95 19.86 5.82
N LYS A 217 14.88 21.14 5.43
CA LYS A 217 13.71 21.71 4.75
C LYS A 217 13.55 21.10 3.36
N LEU A 218 14.64 20.96 2.60
CA LEU A 218 14.63 20.31 1.29
C LEU A 218 14.15 18.86 1.39
N LEU A 219 14.70 18.09 2.33
CA LEU A 219 14.35 16.68 2.53
C LEU A 219 12.86 16.52 2.88
N LYS A 220 12.33 17.39 3.74
CA LYS A 220 10.89 17.39 4.10
C LYS A 220 10.01 17.71 2.89
N MET A 221 10.34 18.74 2.12
CA MET A 221 9.59 19.10 0.91
C MET A 221 9.63 17.97 -0.13
N TYR A 222 10.80 17.37 -0.35
CA TYR A 222 10.97 16.23 -1.23
C TYR A 222 10.11 15.04 -0.80
N GLU A 223 10.14 14.68 0.49
CA GLU A 223 9.32 13.60 1.05
C GLU A 223 7.82 13.83 0.81
N GLU A 224 7.34 15.05 1.08
CA GLU A 224 5.91 15.37 0.93
C GLU A 224 5.45 15.24 -0.51
N ILE A 225 6.21 15.77 -1.49
CA ILE A 225 5.86 15.67 -2.92
C ILE A 225 5.96 14.23 -3.39
N PHE A 226 7.03 13.50 -3.00
CA PHE A 226 7.21 12.09 -3.35
C PHE A 226 6.02 11.24 -2.90
N LYS A 227 5.57 11.42 -1.65
CA LYS A 227 4.39 10.73 -1.11
C LYS A 227 3.10 11.12 -1.84
N LYS A 228 2.91 12.40 -2.18
CA LYS A 228 1.75 12.87 -2.95
C LYS A 228 1.68 12.26 -4.35
N ILE A 229 2.82 12.17 -5.04
CA ILE A 229 2.90 11.52 -6.36
C ILE A 229 2.49 10.03 -6.23
N LEU A 230 3.09 9.30 -5.29
CA LEU A 230 2.77 7.87 -5.09
C LEU A 230 1.35 7.61 -4.57
N ALA A 231 0.67 8.61 -4.00
CA ALA A 231 -0.72 8.49 -3.57
C ALA A 231 -1.71 8.65 -4.74
N LYS A 232 -1.26 9.04 -5.94
CA LYS A 232 -2.11 9.12 -7.13
C LYS A 232 -2.58 7.72 -7.57
N PRO A 233 -3.73 7.62 -8.26
CA PRO A 233 -4.22 6.35 -8.78
C PRO A 233 -3.21 5.69 -9.73
N PHE A 234 -3.02 4.38 -9.56
CA PHE A 234 -2.25 3.56 -10.48
C PHE A 234 -2.96 3.47 -11.82
N SER A 235 -2.20 3.54 -12.92
CA SER A 235 -2.75 3.49 -14.28
C SER A 235 -1.83 2.70 -15.20
N ARG A 236 -2.37 1.66 -15.82
CA ARG A 236 -1.66 0.87 -16.83
C ARG A 236 -1.18 1.72 -18.00
N GLU A 237 -1.98 2.70 -18.43
CA GLU A 237 -1.61 3.61 -19.51
C GLU A 237 -0.33 4.40 -19.16
N LYS A 238 -0.25 4.93 -17.93
CA LYS A 238 0.95 5.63 -17.48
C LYS A 238 2.16 4.71 -17.41
N GLN A 239 1.98 3.47 -16.95
CA GLN A 239 3.05 2.47 -16.95
C GLN A 239 3.55 2.18 -18.37
N ILE A 240 2.62 1.94 -19.32
CA ILE A 240 2.93 1.73 -20.74
C ILE A 240 3.73 2.91 -21.29
N ASN A 241 3.28 4.14 -21.06
CA ASN A 241 3.96 5.36 -21.55
C ASN A 241 5.39 5.47 -21.01
N VAL A 242 5.61 5.17 -19.73
CA VAL A 242 6.97 5.16 -19.14
C VAL A 242 7.85 4.08 -19.78
N ILE A 243 7.31 2.88 -20.02
CA ILE A 243 8.05 1.79 -20.66
C ILE A 243 8.44 2.18 -22.09
N LEU A 244 7.51 2.74 -22.87
CA LEU A 244 7.79 3.22 -24.22
C LEU A 244 8.90 4.28 -24.22
N TYR A 245 8.85 5.23 -23.28
CA TYR A 245 9.88 6.24 -23.12
C TYR A 245 11.25 5.65 -22.74
N ILE A 246 11.29 4.64 -21.87
CA ILE A 246 12.52 3.89 -21.53
C ILE A 246 13.08 3.19 -22.78
N LEU A 247 12.23 2.51 -23.55
CA LEU A 247 12.64 1.77 -24.75
C LEU A 247 13.17 2.69 -25.85
N GLU A 248 12.57 3.85 -26.04
CA GLU A 248 13.04 4.86 -26.98
C GLU A 248 14.43 5.37 -26.60
N LYS A 249 14.63 5.67 -25.31
CA LYS A 249 15.86 6.28 -24.82
C LYS A 249 17.03 5.31 -24.71
N PHE A 250 16.79 4.06 -24.33
CA PHE A 250 17.85 3.13 -23.91
C PHE A 250 17.98 1.88 -24.78
N SER A 251 17.01 1.55 -25.63
CA SER A 251 17.09 0.36 -26.49
C SER A 251 17.28 0.73 -27.97
N LYS A 252 18.26 0.11 -28.61
CA LYS A 252 18.55 0.26 -30.06
C LYS A 252 18.15 -0.96 -30.90
N ASP A 253 17.94 -2.12 -30.28
CA ASP A 253 17.61 -3.37 -30.98
C ASP A 253 16.09 -3.49 -31.23
N LEU A 254 15.71 -3.66 -32.51
CA LEU A 254 14.32 -3.81 -32.93
C LEU A 254 13.71 -5.16 -32.56
N LYS A 255 14.51 -6.23 -32.43
CA LYS A 255 14.01 -7.58 -32.12
C LYS A 255 13.55 -7.67 -30.67
N GLU A 256 14.35 -7.14 -29.74
CA GLU A 256 14.03 -7.11 -28.31
C GLU A 256 12.79 -6.23 -28.03
N LYS A 257 12.63 -5.12 -28.76
CA LYS A 257 11.43 -4.27 -28.69
C LYS A 257 10.13 -5.00 -29.06
N LYS A 258 10.16 -5.95 -30.02
CA LYS A 258 8.96 -6.70 -30.44
C LYS A 258 8.36 -7.53 -29.30
N GLN A 259 9.21 -8.19 -28.50
CA GLN A 259 8.75 -8.99 -27.37
C GLN A 259 8.06 -8.11 -26.32
N ILE A 260 8.66 -6.96 -26.01
CA ILE A 260 8.07 -6.03 -25.03
C ILE A 260 6.77 -5.42 -25.53
N PHE A 261 6.67 -5.05 -26.82
CA PHE A 261 5.40 -4.57 -27.38
C PHE A 261 4.29 -5.62 -27.29
N TYR A 262 4.60 -6.89 -27.52
CA TYR A 262 3.63 -7.97 -27.33
C TYR A 262 3.14 -8.06 -25.87
N LEU A 263 4.05 -7.95 -24.89
CA LEU A 263 3.69 -7.95 -23.48
C LEU A 263 2.87 -6.71 -23.10
N LEU A 264 3.19 -5.53 -23.64
CA LEU A 264 2.45 -4.29 -23.38
C LEU A 264 0.98 -4.40 -23.83
N GLU A 265 0.70 -5.04 -24.96
CA GLU A 265 -0.68 -5.27 -25.41
C GLU A 265 -1.46 -6.18 -24.47
N ARG A 266 -0.82 -7.23 -23.94
CA ARG A 266 -1.43 -8.14 -22.96
C ARG A 266 -1.66 -7.45 -21.62
N TYR A 267 -0.70 -6.67 -21.17
CA TYR A 267 -0.81 -5.85 -19.95
C TYR A 267 -1.93 -4.82 -20.07
N LYS A 268 -2.04 -4.13 -21.21
CA LYS A 268 -3.13 -3.18 -21.50
C LYS A 268 -4.51 -3.83 -21.34
N LYS A 269 -4.65 -5.09 -21.77
CA LYS A 269 -5.88 -5.91 -21.61
C LYS A 269 -6.08 -6.49 -20.20
N GLY A 270 -5.06 -6.40 -19.33
CA GLY A 270 -5.09 -6.96 -17.98
C GLY A 270 -4.85 -8.46 -17.89
N GLU A 271 -4.28 -9.05 -18.93
CA GLU A 271 -4.00 -10.49 -18.99
C GLU A 271 -2.77 -10.87 -18.15
N ILE A 272 -1.84 -9.94 -17.98
CA ILE A 272 -0.59 -10.11 -17.23
C ILE A 272 -0.37 -8.92 -16.29
N PRO A 273 0.34 -9.08 -15.16
CA PRO A 273 0.79 -7.99 -14.31
C PRO A 273 1.97 -7.21 -14.92
N LEU A 274 2.27 -6.03 -14.38
CA LEU A 274 3.39 -5.18 -14.82
C LEU A 274 4.73 -5.88 -14.58
N ILE A 275 4.86 -6.64 -13.49
CA ILE A 275 6.09 -7.37 -13.16
C ILE A 275 6.56 -8.30 -14.29
N ASP A 276 5.66 -8.86 -15.10
CA ASP A 276 6.04 -9.68 -16.26
C ASP A 276 6.78 -8.88 -17.33
N ILE A 277 6.38 -7.62 -17.56
CA ILE A 277 7.08 -6.71 -18.46
C ILE A 277 8.39 -6.24 -17.83
N ILE A 278 8.39 -5.97 -16.53
CA ILE A 278 9.59 -5.53 -15.81
C ILE A 278 10.69 -6.60 -15.87
N VAL A 279 10.37 -7.88 -15.70
CA VAL A 279 11.34 -8.98 -15.86
C VAL A 279 11.97 -8.96 -17.26
N GLU A 280 11.17 -8.74 -18.31
CA GLU A 280 11.68 -8.65 -19.67
C GLU A 280 12.55 -7.40 -19.88
N LEU A 281 12.15 -6.26 -19.32
CA LEU A 281 12.96 -5.04 -19.32
C LEU A 281 14.29 -5.25 -18.57
N LYS A 282 14.29 -5.97 -17.45
CA LYS A 282 15.51 -6.31 -16.72
C LYS A 282 16.44 -7.14 -17.61
N ASN A 283 15.91 -8.14 -18.30
CA ASN A 283 16.68 -8.98 -19.25
C ASN A 283 17.31 -8.14 -20.36
N LEU A 284 16.53 -7.25 -20.97
CA LEU A 284 16.99 -6.31 -21.99
C LEU A 284 18.16 -5.43 -21.50
N PHE A 285 18.08 -4.96 -20.26
CA PHE A 285 19.09 -4.06 -19.69
C PHE A 285 20.14 -4.75 -18.81
N GLN A 286 20.24 -6.09 -18.83
CA GLN A 286 21.21 -6.84 -18.01
C GLN A 286 22.67 -6.43 -18.21
N ARG A 287 23.01 -5.92 -19.40
CA ARG A 287 24.37 -5.48 -19.75
C ARG A 287 24.68 -4.04 -19.32
N ILE A 288 23.71 -3.30 -18.80
CA ILE A 288 23.89 -1.95 -18.28
C ILE A 288 24.17 -2.04 -16.79
N ASP A 289 25.17 -1.32 -16.31
CA ASP A 289 25.50 -1.29 -14.89
C ASP A 289 24.30 -0.79 -14.07
N LYS A 290 23.93 -1.55 -13.03
CA LYS A 290 22.81 -1.24 -12.12
C LYS A 290 23.00 0.11 -11.42
N GLU A 291 24.25 0.52 -11.18
CA GLU A 291 24.54 1.81 -10.55
C GLU A 291 24.35 3.00 -11.49
N GLU A 292 24.40 2.76 -12.81
CA GLU A 292 24.21 3.77 -13.85
C GLU A 292 22.74 3.89 -14.33
N LEU A 293 21.90 2.91 -14.00
CA LEU A 293 20.49 2.90 -14.40
C LEU A 293 19.66 3.89 -13.59
N SER A 294 19.47 5.09 -14.16
CA SER A 294 18.50 6.11 -13.69
C SER A 294 17.05 5.61 -13.54
N PHE A 295 16.71 4.37 -13.90
CA PHE A 295 15.39 3.78 -13.71
C PHE A 295 15.41 2.54 -12.83
N TYR A 296 16.44 2.38 -12.00
CA TYR A 296 16.61 1.21 -11.13
C TYR A 296 15.39 0.91 -10.26
N PHE A 297 14.77 1.89 -9.59
CA PHE A 297 13.59 1.61 -8.76
C PHE A 297 12.34 1.27 -9.57
N TYR A 298 12.32 1.58 -10.87
CA TYR A 298 11.27 1.14 -11.78
C TYR A 298 11.46 -0.33 -12.20
N LEU A 299 12.70 -0.76 -12.45
CA LEU A 299 13.03 -2.16 -12.76
C LEU A 299 13.00 -3.08 -11.54
N GLU A 300 13.16 -2.53 -10.35
CA GLU A 300 13.14 -3.25 -9.08
C GLU A 300 12.06 -2.63 -8.18
N PRO A 301 10.76 -2.67 -8.54
CA PRO A 301 9.73 -2.03 -7.75
C PRO A 301 9.60 -2.65 -6.35
N TYR A 302 9.78 -3.97 -6.26
CA TYR A 302 9.72 -4.82 -5.07
C TYR A 302 10.42 -6.16 -5.38
N PRO A 303 10.66 -7.04 -4.39
CA PRO A 303 11.32 -8.34 -4.60
C PRO A 303 10.61 -9.22 -5.64
N ASP A 304 11.38 -9.79 -6.58
CA ASP A 304 10.86 -10.60 -7.69
C ASP A 304 10.06 -11.82 -7.20
N GLU A 305 10.41 -12.37 -6.03
CA GLU A 305 9.72 -13.53 -5.42
C GLU A 305 8.26 -13.25 -5.04
N LEU A 306 7.85 -11.98 -5.02
CA LEU A 306 6.46 -11.59 -4.80
C LEU A 306 5.62 -11.66 -6.07
N LYS A 307 6.21 -11.92 -7.24
CA LYS A 307 5.48 -12.20 -8.48
C LYS A 307 4.49 -13.37 -8.33
N GLU A 308 4.82 -14.38 -7.53
CA GLU A 308 3.93 -15.50 -7.24
C GLU A 308 2.58 -15.06 -6.65
N LEU A 309 2.51 -13.88 -6.01
CA LEU A 309 1.25 -13.37 -5.46
C LEU A 309 0.18 -13.13 -6.53
N PHE A 310 0.57 -12.83 -7.76
CA PHE A 310 -0.33 -12.55 -8.87
C PHE A 310 -0.96 -13.81 -9.48
N GLU A 311 -0.42 -14.98 -9.14
CA GLU A 311 -0.97 -16.28 -9.50
C GLU A 311 -2.01 -16.76 -8.47
N LEU A 312 -2.05 -16.13 -7.29
CA LEU A 312 -2.98 -16.44 -6.19
C LEU A 312 -4.33 -15.72 -6.31
N ILE A 313 -4.46 -14.77 -7.24
CA ILE A 313 -5.64 -13.91 -7.45
C ILE A 313 -6.11 -13.92 -8.90
#